data_AF-K6WTP6-F1
#
_entry.id   AF-K6WTP6-F1
#
_cell.length_a   1.000
_cell.length_b   1.000
_cell.length_c   1.000
_cell.angle_alpha   90.00
_cell.angle_beta   90.00
_cell.angle_gamma   90.00
#
_symmetry.space_group_name_H-M   'P 1'
#
loop_
_entity.id
_entity.type
_entity.pdbx_description
1 polymer ?
#
loop_
_entity_poly.entity_id
_entity_poly.type
_entity_poly.pdbx_seq_one_letter_code
_entity_poly.pdbx_strand_id
1 'polypeptide(L)'
;MRRPVVLLSALALAAAVAGCGGGNDAPAESPSPAVTMSPQQSPEQTAAQSPAQSPAASPTKSPAAPTGGTFTGGNCTMTVGAAQVDKDVVVPDGAQCTLEGTRIDGNIKIGSGAHLMATNARIDGNIEAQWYGSLTLYGGEVDGNIQLTNGGEATIDGVRLDGNLEATNNTGALTITGNTVDGNIKCTGNTPAPSGSGNRVDGNKEGQCAGL
;
A
#
# COMPACT_ATOMS: atom_id res chain seq x y z
N MET A 1 31.25 6.77 43.64
CA MET A 1 31.59 5.55 44.42
C MET A 1 31.54 4.36 43.47
N ARG A 2 32.67 3.66 43.30
CA ARG A 2 32.78 2.41 42.54
C ARG A 2 32.31 1.25 43.44
N ARG A 3 31.50 0.34 42.90
CA ARG A 3 31.79 -1.12 42.92
C ARG A 3 30.88 -1.89 41.94
N PRO A 4 31.46 -2.62 40.97
CA PRO A 4 30.79 -3.59 40.10
C PRO A 4 30.82 -5.02 40.74
N VAL A 5 30.38 -6.04 39.98
CA VAL A 5 30.59 -7.53 40.08
C VAL A 5 29.24 -8.25 39.82
N VAL A 6 28.94 -8.78 38.62
CA VAL A 6 29.32 -10.06 37.95
C VAL A 6 28.60 -11.30 38.48
N LEU A 7 27.89 -12.02 37.58
CA LEU A 7 27.68 -13.49 37.51
C LEU A 7 26.83 -13.77 36.25
N LEU A 8 27.42 -14.12 35.08
CA LEU A 8 27.84 -15.46 34.66
C LEU A 8 26.88 -16.60 35.05
N SER A 9 26.10 -17.10 34.09
CA SER A 9 25.61 -18.48 34.03
C SER A 9 25.22 -18.83 32.59
N ALA A 10 26.17 -19.43 31.87
CA ALA A 10 25.86 -20.20 30.68
C ALA A 10 25.33 -21.57 31.11
N LEU A 11 24.25 -22.05 30.48
CA LEU A 11 23.96 -23.48 30.42
C LEU A 11 23.41 -23.80 29.03
N ALA A 12 24.27 -24.43 28.24
CA ALA A 12 23.88 -25.14 27.03
C ALA A 12 23.34 -26.52 27.41
N LEU A 13 22.28 -26.98 26.75
CA LEU A 13 22.05 -28.40 26.57
C LEU A 13 21.49 -28.66 25.17
N ALA A 14 22.29 -29.37 24.38
CA ALA A 14 21.92 -29.95 23.10
C ALA A 14 21.31 -31.34 23.32
N ALA A 15 20.34 -31.73 22.50
CA ALA A 15 20.19 -33.11 22.02
C ALA A 15 19.21 -33.15 20.84
N ALA A 16 19.75 -33.57 19.70
CA ALA A 16 19.01 -33.90 18.50
C ALA A 16 18.27 -35.24 18.65
N VAL A 17 17.12 -35.38 17.98
CA VAL A 17 16.62 -36.68 17.55
C VAL A 17 16.38 -36.62 16.05
N ALA A 18 17.26 -37.32 15.33
CA ALA A 18 17.11 -37.66 13.93
C ALA A 18 16.04 -38.76 13.81
N GLY A 19 15.00 -38.50 13.03
CA GLY A 19 14.05 -39.51 12.56
C GLY A 19 14.24 -39.72 11.07
N CYS A 20 15.05 -40.70 10.69
CA CYS A 20 15.10 -41.26 9.35
C CYS A 20 14.14 -42.45 9.28
N GLY A 21 13.20 -42.43 8.35
CA GLY A 21 12.43 -43.57 7.88
C GLY A 21 11.72 -43.10 6.62
N GLY A 22 11.79 -43.75 5.46
CA GLY A 22 12.12 -45.12 5.10
C GLY A 22 11.27 -45.35 3.85
N GLY A 23 11.89 -45.75 2.73
CA GLY A 23 11.24 -45.76 1.42
C GLY A 23 10.08 -46.76 1.29
N ASN A 24 9.36 -46.74 0.16
CA ASN A 24 9.70 -47.49 -1.05
C ASN A 24 8.52 -47.41 -2.04
N ASP A 25 8.82 -47.76 -3.30
CA ASP A 25 7.90 -48.36 -4.28
C ASP A 25 7.01 -47.43 -5.13
N ALA A 26 7.56 -47.09 -6.30
CA ALA A 26 6.79 -46.90 -7.52
C ALA A 26 6.40 -48.26 -8.13
N PRO A 27 5.23 -48.35 -8.77
CA PRO A 27 5.17 -49.00 -10.06
C PRO A 27 4.44 -48.15 -11.13
N ALA A 28 4.71 -48.54 -12.37
CA ALA A 28 4.41 -47.89 -13.64
C ALA A 28 2.97 -48.11 -14.16
N GLU A 29 2.74 -47.57 -15.37
CA GLU A 29 1.64 -47.80 -16.34
C GLU A 29 0.36 -46.96 -16.12
N SER A 30 -0.25 -46.28 -17.11
CA SER A 30 -0.11 -46.27 -18.57
C SER A 30 -0.77 -44.99 -19.14
N PRO A 31 -0.48 -44.59 -20.40
CA PRO A 31 -0.94 -43.34 -21.00
C PRO A 31 -2.26 -43.49 -21.76
N SER A 32 -3.03 -42.40 -21.88
CA SER A 32 -4.15 -42.25 -22.84
C SER A 32 -4.57 -40.76 -22.93
N PRO A 33 -5.20 -40.31 -24.03
CA PRO A 33 -4.70 -40.33 -25.40
C PRO A 33 -4.60 -38.89 -25.98
N ALA A 34 -3.89 -38.77 -27.11
CA ALA A 34 -3.88 -37.58 -27.93
C ALA A 34 -5.29 -37.24 -28.42
N VAL A 35 -5.73 -35.98 -28.21
CA VAL A 35 -6.85 -35.39 -28.95
C VAL A 35 -6.24 -34.66 -30.15
N THR A 36 -6.53 -35.16 -31.34
CA THR A 36 -6.23 -34.52 -32.62
C THR A 36 -7.48 -34.59 -33.49
N MET A 37 -7.64 -33.58 -34.35
CA MET A 37 -8.67 -33.34 -35.37
C MET A 37 -9.84 -32.45 -34.88
N SER A 38 -10.24 -31.35 -35.54
CA SER A 38 -9.84 -30.76 -36.83
C SER A 38 -10.58 -29.40 -37.01
N PRO A 39 -10.30 -28.63 -38.08
CA PRO A 39 -10.64 -27.21 -38.18
C PRO A 39 -12.06 -26.99 -38.74
N GLN A 40 -12.72 -25.93 -38.29
CA GLN A 40 -13.79 -25.30 -39.06
C GLN A 40 -13.38 -23.88 -39.42
N GLN A 41 -12.89 -23.77 -40.65
CA GLN A 41 -12.94 -22.57 -41.46
C GLN A 41 -14.40 -22.27 -41.86
N SER A 42 -14.79 -21.01 -41.81
CA SER A 42 -15.55 -20.27 -42.85
C SER A 42 -16.18 -18.99 -42.27
N PRO A 43 -16.43 -17.95 -43.08
CA PRO A 43 -15.56 -17.34 -44.08
C PRO A 43 -15.43 -15.81 -43.86
N GLU A 44 -14.42 -15.23 -44.52
CA GLU A 44 -14.35 -13.79 -44.83
C GLU A 44 -15.59 -13.29 -45.57
N GLN A 45 -16.02 -12.07 -45.24
CA GLN A 45 -16.60 -10.99 -46.08
C GLN A 45 -17.42 -10.08 -45.14
N THR A 46 -17.18 -8.78 -44.98
CA THR A 46 -16.94 -7.76 -46.01
C THR A 46 -16.32 -6.53 -45.36
N ALA A 47 -15.42 -5.92 -46.12
CA ALA A 47 -14.74 -4.68 -45.81
C ALA A 47 -15.67 -3.45 -45.81
N ALA A 48 -15.18 -2.43 -45.11
CA ALA A 48 -15.20 -1.02 -45.49
C ALA A 48 -16.41 -0.14 -45.10
N GLN A 49 -16.04 0.86 -44.29
CA GLN A 49 -16.50 2.27 -44.27
C GLN A 49 -17.75 2.62 -43.46
N SER A 50 -17.51 3.31 -42.34
CA SER A 50 -18.02 4.69 -42.22
C SER A 50 -17.10 5.54 -41.33
N PRO A 51 -16.75 6.78 -41.75
CA PRO A 51 -15.83 7.66 -41.03
C PRO A 51 -16.52 8.46 -39.92
N ALA A 52 -15.69 8.84 -38.94
CA ALA A 52 -15.75 10.06 -38.13
C ALA A 52 -17.12 10.74 -37.91
N GLN A 53 -17.58 10.71 -36.66
CA GLN A 53 -17.69 11.90 -35.79
C GLN A 53 -18.43 11.48 -34.52
N SER A 54 -17.68 11.14 -33.46
CA SER A 54 -18.27 11.11 -32.12
C SER A 54 -18.31 12.56 -31.62
N PRO A 55 -19.48 13.09 -31.24
CA PRO A 55 -19.65 14.50 -30.94
C PRO A 55 -18.79 14.88 -29.74
N ALA A 56 -18.17 16.06 -29.82
CA ALA A 56 -17.51 16.71 -28.70
C ALA A 56 -18.42 16.64 -27.47
N ALA A 57 -17.98 15.93 -26.43
CA ALA A 57 -18.60 16.01 -25.14
C ALA A 57 -18.58 17.48 -24.72
N SER A 58 -19.77 18.05 -24.58
CA SER A 58 -19.99 19.35 -23.95
C SER A 58 -19.13 19.45 -22.69
N PRO A 59 -18.59 20.63 -22.34
CA PRO A 59 -17.91 20.79 -21.06
C PRO A 59 -18.94 20.51 -19.96
N THR A 60 -18.90 19.31 -19.40
CA THR A 60 -19.65 18.95 -18.21
C THR A 60 -19.16 19.91 -17.14
N LYS A 61 -20.01 20.88 -16.80
CA LYS A 61 -19.83 21.82 -15.71
C LYS A 61 -19.28 21.03 -14.52
N SER A 62 -18.00 21.28 -14.22
CA SER A 62 -17.31 20.67 -13.08
C SER A 62 -18.24 20.76 -11.88
N PRO A 63 -18.54 19.66 -11.17
CA PRO A 63 -19.35 19.73 -9.96
C PRO A 63 -18.78 20.84 -9.10
N ALA A 64 -19.63 21.77 -8.69
CA ALA A 64 -19.23 22.83 -7.79
C ALA A 64 -18.49 22.18 -6.61
N ALA A 65 -17.27 22.63 -6.35
CA ALA A 65 -16.47 22.15 -5.25
C ALA A 65 -17.35 22.10 -3.99
N PRO A 66 -17.34 21.01 -3.22
CA PRO A 66 -18.04 21.01 -1.94
C PRO A 66 -17.55 22.23 -1.18
N THR A 67 -18.47 23.07 -0.71
CA THR A 67 -18.16 24.22 0.13
C THR A 67 -17.57 23.66 1.43
N GLY A 68 -16.26 23.45 1.41
CA GLY A 68 -15.51 22.78 2.46
C GLY A 68 -15.65 23.56 3.75
N GLY A 69 -16.00 22.87 4.83
CA GLY A 69 -15.87 23.42 6.17
C GLY A 69 -14.46 23.96 6.39
N THR A 70 -14.34 24.94 7.28
CA THR A 70 -13.06 25.58 7.65
C THR A 70 -12.23 24.65 8.54
N PHE A 71 -11.91 23.45 8.07
CA PHE A 71 -10.93 22.62 8.75
C PHE A 71 -9.54 23.19 8.44
N THR A 72 -8.95 23.84 9.43
CA THR A 72 -7.61 24.46 9.32
C THR A 72 -6.52 23.63 9.97
N GLY A 73 -6.79 22.35 10.23
CA GLY A 73 -5.86 21.38 10.83
C GLY A 73 -6.18 21.02 12.28
N GLY A 74 -5.34 20.19 12.88
CA GLY A 74 -5.55 19.56 14.18
C GLY A 74 -6.27 18.23 14.09
N ASN A 75 -7.12 17.92 15.07
CA ASN A 75 -7.80 16.64 15.17
C ASN A 75 -8.86 16.48 14.07
N CYS A 76 -8.63 15.57 13.14
CA CYS A 76 -9.61 15.17 12.13
C CYS A 76 -10.39 13.96 12.62
N THR A 77 -11.70 14.11 12.73
CA THR A 77 -12.64 13.05 13.11
C THR A 77 -13.87 13.02 12.18
N MET A 78 -13.70 13.55 10.96
CA MET A 78 -14.79 13.79 10.00
C MET A 78 -14.26 13.73 8.56
N THR A 79 -15.17 13.87 7.60
CA THR A 79 -14.82 14.09 6.19
C THR A 79 -14.48 15.57 5.96
N VAL A 80 -13.32 15.80 5.35
CA VAL A 80 -12.85 17.10 4.87
C VAL A 80 -12.77 17.02 3.35
N GLY A 81 -13.53 17.88 2.68
CA GLY A 81 -13.49 17.97 1.22
C GLY A 81 -12.26 18.73 0.71
N ALA A 82 -12.41 19.34 -0.47
CA ALA A 82 -11.38 20.19 -1.04
C ALA A 82 -11.21 21.45 -0.18
N ALA A 83 -10.16 21.46 0.63
CA ALA A 83 -9.82 22.55 1.55
C ALA A 83 -8.29 22.72 1.62
N GLN A 84 -7.86 23.93 1.97
CA GLN A 84 -6.48 24.23 2.36
C GLN A 84 -6.38 24.11 3.87
N VAL A 85 -5.40 23.34 4.34
CA VAL A 85 -5.17 23.05 5.75
C VAL A 85 -3.75 23.51 6.07
N ASP A 86 -3.63 24.67 6.72
CA ASP A 86 -2.34 25.34 6.95
C ASP A 86 -1.53 24.73 8.13
N LYS A 87 -1.94 23.56 8.63
CA LYS A 87 -1.37 22.93 9.83
C LYS A 87 -1.40 21.42 9.71
N ASP A 88 -0.61 20.78 10.57
CA ASP A 88 -0.64 19.34 10.79
C ASP A 88 -2.05 18.82 11.07
N VAL A 89 -2.30 17.61 10.58
CA VAL A 89 -3.51 16.83 10.84
C VAL A 89 -3.17 15.68 11.77
N VAL A 90 -4.00 15.49 12.80
CA VAL A 90 -3.93 14.32 13.67
C VAL A 90 -5.24 13.56 13.51
N VAL A 91 -5.17 12.27 13.22
CA VAL A 91 -6.33 11.37 13.34
C VAL A 91 -6.22 10.70 14.71
N PRO A 92 -7.01 11.11 15.71
CA PRO A 92 -6.87 10.59 17.07
C PRO A 92 -7.13 9.09 17.17
N ASP A 93 -6.72 8.47 18.27
CA ASP A 93 -6.92 7.05 18.52
C ASP A 93 -8.39 6.63 18.30
N GLY A 94 -8.58 5.55 17.55
CA GLY A 94 -9.90 5.00 17.19
C GLY A 94 -10.77 5.89 16.30
N ALA A 95 -10.31 7.08 15.92
CA ALA A 95 -11.08 8.02 15.12
C ALA A 95 -11.03 7.66 13.62
N GLN A 96 -11.97 8.22 12.87
CA GLN A 96 -12.04 8.11 11.42
C GLN A 96 -11.91 9.50 10.81
N CYS A 97 -11.04 9.63 9.81
CA CYS A 97 -10.86 10.86 9.04
C CYS A 97 -10.92 10.52 7.55
N THR A 98 -11.62 11.34 6.78
CA THR A 98 -11.66 11.23 5.32
C THR A 98 -11.21 12.54 4.71
N LEU A 99 -10.25 12.50 3.79
CA LEU A 99 -9.73 13.66 3.07
C LEU A 99 -10.01 13.48 1.57
N GLU A 100 -10.75 14.41 0.97
CA GLU A 100 -11.14 14.33 -0.45
C GLU A 100 -10.67 15.59 -1.19
N GLY A 101 -9.57 15.47 -1.92
CA GLY A 101 -8.97 16.62 -2.62
C GLY A 101 -8.40 17.68 -1.68
N THR A 102 -8.15 17.33 -0.42
CA THR A 102 -7.60 18.23 0.60
C THR A 102 -6.10 18.50 0.35
N ARG A 103 -5.67 19.73 0.62
CA ARG A 103 -4.27 20.17 0.55
C ARG A 103 -3.80 20.53 1.94
N ILE A 104 -2.72 19.92 2.40
CA ILE A 104 -2.20 20.05 3.76
C ILE A 104 -0.78 20.58 3.70
N ASP A 105 -0.58 21.80 4.19
CA ASP A 105 0.74 22.38 4.47
C ASP A 105 1.18 21.91 5.87
N GLY A 106 1.55 20.64 5.95
CA GLY A 106 1.85 19.98 7.21
C GLY A 106 1.93 18.46 7.11
N ASN A 107 2.12 17.84 8.27
CA ASN A 107 2.22 16.41 8.44
C ASN A 107 0.87 15.79 8.82
N ILE A 108 0.74 14.48 8.60
CA ILE A 108 -0.37 13.70 9.12
C ILE A 108 0.17 12.69 10.14
N LYS A 109 -0.40 12.70 11.35
CA LYS A 109 -0.16 11.67 12.37
C LYS A 109 -1.43 10.87 12.61
N ILE A 110 -1.34 9.54 12.55
CA ILE A 110 -2.48 8.63 12.71
C ILE A 110 -2.26 7.82 13.98
N GLY A 111 -3.21 7.94 14.90
CA GLY A 111 -3.19 7.30 16.21
C GLY A 111 -3.52 5.81 16.18
N SER A 112 -3.51 5.23 17.37
CA SER A 112 -3.76 3.81 17.59
C SER A 112 -5.20 3.45 17.21
N GLY A 113 -5.37 2.39 16.41
CA GLY A 113 -6.68 1.94 15.92
C GLY A 113 -7.42 2.96 15.06
N ALA A 114 -6.77 4.05 14.65
CA ALA A 114 -7.39 5.10 13.85
C ALA A 114 -7.45 4.71 12.37
N HIS A 115 -8.37 5.35 11.64
CA HIS A 115 -8.62 5.09 10.24
C HIS A 115 -8.52 6.37 9.42
N LEU A 116 -7.64 6.38 8.43
CA LEU A 116 -7.53 7.47 7.45
C LEU A 116 -7.88 6.96 6.06
N MET A 117 -8.76 7.66 5.37
CA MET A 117 -8.97 7.52 3.92
C MET A 117 -8.68 8.86 3.24
N ALA A 118 -7.64 8.93 2.43
CA ALA A 118 -7.29 10.13 1.66
C ALA A 118 -7.36 9.83 0.17
N THR A 119 -8.17 10.60 -0.55
CA THR A 119 -8.34 10.48 -2.00
C THR A 119 -7.93 11.78 -2.67
N ASN A 120 -6.97 11.70 -3.61
CA ASN A 120 -6.42 12.86 -4.33
C ASN A 120 -5.95 14.00 -3.40
N ALA A 121 -5.47 13.65 -2.20
CA ALA A 121 -4.93 14.62 -1.26
C ALA A 121 -3.51 15.04 -1.64
N ARG A 122 -3.11 16.25 -1.26
CA ARG A 122 -1.72 16.72 -1.36
C ARG A 122 -1.21 17.05 0.02
N ILE A 123 -0.09 16.44 0.39
CA ILE A 123 0.49 16.53 1.72
C ILE A 123 1.94 16.99 1.54
N ASP A 124 2.22 18.24 1.94
CA ASP A 124 3.56 18.82 1.82
C ASP A 124 4.55 18.21 2.84
N GLY A 125 4.03 17.57 3.89
CA GLY A 125 4.80 16.91 4.95
C GLY A 125 4.83 15.38 4.86
N ASN A 126 5.06 14.77 6.02
CA ASN A 126 5.13 13.31 6.19
C ASN A 126 3.79 12.74 6.65
N ILE A 127 3.60 11.44 6.40
CA ILE A 127 2.53 10.65 7.00
C ILE A 127 3.16 9.64 7.97
N GLU A 128 2.81 9.73 9.25
CA GLU A 128 3.26 8.83 10.31
C GLU A 128 2.06 8.08 10.89
N ALA A 129 2.03 6.76 10.71
CA ALA A 129 0.98 5.90 11.22
C ALA A 129 1.58 4.85 12.16
N GLN A 130 1.23 4.93 13.45
CA GLN A 130 1.71 4.01 14.47
C GLN A 130 0.53 3.33 15.16
N TRP A 131 0.50 2.00 15.18
CA TRP A 131 -0.60 1.21 15.77
C TRP A 131 -1.97 1.46 15.12
N TYR A 132 -2.00 2.06 13.93
CA TYR A 132 -3.22 2.46 13.22
C TYR A 132 -4.11 1.25 12.87
N GLY A 133 -5.41 1.49 12.72
CA GLY A 133 -6.39 0.49 12.30
C GLY A 133 -6.36 0.27 10.80
N SER A 134 -6.53 1.35 10.03
CA SER A 134 -6.36 1.31 8.57
C SER A 134 -5.87 2.63 7.97
N LEU A 135 -5.16 2.55 6.85
CA LEU A 135 -4.74 3.69 6.05
C LEU A 135 -5.02 3.43 4.57
N THR A 136 -5.71 4.35 3.90
CA THR A 136 -5.91 4.29 2.46
C THR A 136 -5.49 5.61 1.84
N LEU A 137 -4.51 5.56 0.94
CA LEU A 137 -4.11 6.66 0.08
C LEU A 137 -4.41 6.25 -1.36
N TYR A 138 -5.30 6.99 -2.02
CA TYR A 138 -5.69 6.75 -3.40
C TYR A 138 -5.42 7.99 -4.24
N GLY A 139 -4.43 7.91 -5.14
CA GLY A 139 -3.93 9.06 -5.87
C GLY A 139 -3.29 10.12 -4.97
N GLY A 140 -2.98 11.28 -5.55
CA GLY A 140 -2.42 12.41 -4.81
C GLY A 140 -0.90 12.42 -4.70
N GLU A 141 -0.41 13.33 -3.87
CA GLU A 141 1.00 13.67 -3.71
C GLU A 141 1.36 13.72 -2.22
N VAL A 142 2.51 13.15 -1.87
CA VAL A 142 3.15 13.30 -0.55
C VAL A 142 4.59 13.73 -0.79
N ASP A 143 4.93 14.94 -0.38
CA ASP A 143 6.28 15.49 -0.60
C ASP A 143 7.29 14.91 0.40
N GLY A 144 6.81 14.48 1.58
CA GLY A 144 7.61 13.85 2.62
C GLY A 144 7.71 12.33 2.49
N ASN A 145 7.81 11.66 3.64
CA ASN A 145 7.88 10.22 3.76
C ASN A 145 6.56 9.64 4.26
N ILE A 146 6.31 8.37 3.95
CA ILE A 146 5.23 7.58 4.53
C ILE A 146 5.86 6.53 5.44
N GLN A 147 5.49 6.54 6.72
CA GLN A 147 5.96 5.59 7.73
C GLN A 147 4.78 4.84 8.34
N LEU A 148 4.76 3.52 8.14
CA LEU A 148 3.73 2.61 8.64
C LEU A 148 4.34 1.64 9.65
N THR A 149 3.99 1.76 10.93
CA THR A 149 4.60 0.97 12.00
C THR A 149 3.56 0.29 12.90
N ASN A 150 3.70 -1.02 13.11
CA ASN A 150 2.88 -1.81 14.05
C ASN A 150 1.36 -1.69 13.81
N GLY A 151 0.91 -1.41 12.59
CA GLY A 151 -0.50 -1.17 12.28
C GLY A 151 -1.25 -2.35 11.69
N GLY A 152 -2.51 -2.08 11.36
CA GLY A 152 -3.42 -2.93 10.61
C GLY A 152 -3.22 -2.82 9.10
N GLU A 153 -4.32 -2.62 8.38
CA GLU A 153 -4.34 -2.63 6.92
C GLU A 153 -3.85 -1.31 6.32
N ALA A 154 -3.05 -1.36 5.25
CA ALA A 154 -2.74 -0.17 4.47
C ALA A 154 -2.83 -0.43 2.97
N THR A 155 -3.43 0.53 2.26
CA THR A 155 -3.43 0.59 0.79
C THR A 155 -2.84 1.92 0.35
N ILE A 156 -1.80 1.86 -0.47
CA ILE A 156 -1.15 3.00 -1.10
C ILE A 156 -1.18 2.74 -2.61
N ASP A 157 -2.09 3.44 -3.29
CA ASP A 157 -2.41 3.19 -4.70
C ASP A 157 -2.33 4.47 -5.53
N GLY A 158 -1.48 4.48 -6.55
CA GLY A 158 -1.36 5.58 -7.49
C GLY A 158 -0.82 6.89 -6.90
N VAL A 159 -0.06 6.84 -5.80
CA VAL A 159 0.49 8.02 -5.12
C VAL A 159 1.83 8.42 -5.73
N ARG A 160 2.06 9.73 -5.91
CA ARG A 160 3.40 10.28 -6.11
C ARG A 160 4.01 10.62 -4.75
N LEU A 161 5.17 10.04 -4.46
CA LEU A 161 5.89 10.19 -3.20
C LEU A 161 7.31 10.68 -3.46
N ASP A 162 7.65 11.85 -2.97
CA ASP A 162 8.99 12.42 -3.18
C ASP A 162 10.01 11.83 -2.18
N GLY A 163 9.55 11.35 -1.03
CA GLY A 163 10.38 10.68 -0.01
C GLY A 163 10.39 9.16 -0.09
N ASN A 164 10.55 8.52 1.08
CA ASN A 164 10.58 7.08 1.24
C ASN A 164 9.24 6.53 1.74
N LEU A 165 8.94 5.29 1.37
CA LEU A 165 7.88 4.48 1.96
C LEU A 165 8.51 3.41 2.84
N GLU A 166 8.27 3.48 4.14
CA GLU A 166 8.75 2.51 5.12
C GLU A 166 7.59 1.81 5.82
N ALA A 167 7.55 0.48 5.71
CA ALA A 167 6.56 -0.36 6.39
C ALA A 167 7.24 -1.37 7.31
N THR A 168 6.99 -1.25 8.61
CA THR A 168 7.65 -2.06 9.63
C THR A 168 6.66 -2.73 10.58
N ASN A 169 6.77 -4.04 10.75
CA ASN A 169 6.04 -4.83 11.74
C ASN A 169 4.51 -4.69 11.69
N ASN A 170 3.93 -4.39 10.53
CA ASN A 170 2.48 -4.33 10.39
C ASN A 170 1.88 -5.74 10.33
N THR A 171 0.70 -5.90 10.90
CA THR A 171 0.01 -7.22 11.03
C THR A 171 -1.23 -7.32 10.15
N GLY A 172 -1.68 -6.22 9.56
CA GLY A 172 -2.70 -6.23 8.51
C GLY A 172 -2.09 -6.37 7.12
N ALA A 173 -2.95 -6.60 6.13
CA ALA A 173 -2.55 -6.66 4.74
C ALA A 173 -2.02 -5.29 4.29
N LEU A 174 -0.90 -5.29 3.56
CA LEU A 174 -0.33 -4.10 2.96
C LEU A 174 -0.35 -4.24 1.44
N THR A 175 -0.97 -3.28 0.76
CA THR A 175 -1.05 -3.20 -0.69
C THR A 175 -0.38 -1.91 -1.17
N ILE A 176 0.67 -2.04 -1.97
CA ILE A 176 1.44 -0.91 -2.51
C ILE A 176 1.46 -1.06 -4.03
N THR A 177 0.62 -0.31 -4.73
CA THR A 177 0.39 -0.50 -6.18
C THR A 177 0.49 0.82 -6.96
N GLY A 178 1.08 0.78 -8.14
CA GLY A 178 1.02 1.88 -9.10
C GLY A 178 1.67 3.19 -8.64
N ASN A 179 2.54 3.16 -7.63
CA ASN A 179 3.13 4.38 -7.06
C ASN A 179 4.36 4.85 -7.84
N THR A 180 4.62 6.15 -7.81
CA THR A 180 5.90 6.73 -8.24
C THR A 180 6.62 7.25 -7.00
N VAL A 181 7.75 6.66 -6.66
CA VAL A 181 8.52 6.98 -5.45
C VAL A 181 9.91 7.45 -5.82
N ASP A 182 10.25 8.70 -5.47
CA ASP A 182 11.56 9.26 -5.79
C ASP A 182 12.63 8.74 -4.79
N GLY A 183 12.23 8.33 -3.58
CA GLY A 183 13.07 7.64 -2.60
C GLY A 183 13.07 6.11 -2.70
N ASN A 184 13.11 5.43 -1.55
CA ASN A 184 13.10 3.97 -1.43
C ASN A 184 11.73 3.44 -0.97
N ILE A 185 11.46 2.17 -1.26
CA ILE A 185 10.40 1.39 -0.60
C ILE A 185 11.06 0.31 0.25
N LYS A 186 10.87 0.35 1.56
CA LYS A 186 11.48 -0.61 2.49
C LYS A 186 10.45 -1.26 3.39
N CYS A 187 10.47 -2.59 3.41
CA CYS A 187 9.51 -3.36 4.19
C CYS A 187 10.18 -4.44 5.03
N THR A 188 9.95 -4.41 6.34
CA THR A 188 10.58 -5.33 7.30
C THR A 188 9.57 -5.83 8.32
N GLY A 189 9.53 -7.15 8.53
CA GLY A 189 8.76 -7.75 9.64
C GLY A 189 7.22 -7.69 9.50
N ASN A 190 6.69 -7.30 8.34
CA ASN A 190 5.25 -7.27 8.11
C ASN A 190 4.71 -8.69 7.90
N THR A 191 3.54 -8.97 8.46
CA THR A 191 2.87 -10.28 8.34
C THR A 191 1.40 -10.08 8.06
N PRO A 192 0.90 -10.41 6.84
CA PRO A 192 1.63 -10.99 5.72
C PRO A 192 2.67 -10.02 5.12
N ALA A 193 3.57 -10.55 4.28
CA ALA A 193 4.46 -9.70 3.49
C ALA A 193 3.63 -8.77 2.58
N PRO A 194 4.08 -7.53 2.32
CA PRO A 194 3.35 -6.61 1.47
C PRO A 194 3.21 -7.15 0.04
N SER A 195 2.09 -6.80 -0.59
CA SER A 195 1.76 -7.17 -1.96
C SER A 195 1.51 -5.93 -2.82
N GLY A 196 1.46 -6.12 -4.14
CA GLY A 196 1.21 -5.04 -5.09
C GLY A 196 2.07 -5.16 -6.34
N SER A 197 1.95 -4.20 -7.24
CA SER A 197 2.68 -4.18 -8.51
C SER A 197 2.72 -2.80 -9.14
N GLY A 198 3.54 -2.62 -10.17
CA GLY A 198 3.54 -1.40 -10.98
C GLY A 198 4.16 -0.18 -10.29
N ASN A 199 4.94 -0.39 -9.23
CA ASN A 199 5.63 0.70 -8.55
C ASN A 199 6.89 1.10 -9.32
N ARG A 200 7.01 2.39 -9.67
CA ARG A 200 8.22 3.00 -10.21
C ARG A 200 8.98 3.67 -9.07
N VAL A 201 10.21 3.23 -8.83
CA VAL A 201 11.02 3.70 -7.69
C VAL A 201 12.37 4.15 -8.23
N ASP A 202 12.76 5.39 -7.95
CA ASP A 202 14.07 5.93 -8.38
C ASP A 202 15.20 5.46 -7.44
N GLY A 203 14.89 5.22 -6.16
CA GLY A 203 15.75 4.50 -5.22
C GLY A 203 15.61 2.97 -5.33
N ASN A 204 15.68 2.28 -4.19
CA ASN A 204 15.62 0.83 -4.10
C ASN A 204 14.31 0.32 -3.49
N LYS A 205 13.97 -0.92 -3.85
CA LYS A 205 12.96 -1.71 -3.15
C LYS A 205 13.68 -2.73 -2.26
N GLU A 206 13.43 -2.67 -0.96
CA GLU A 206 14.17 -3.42 0.05
C GLU A 206 13.29 -4.36 0.89
N GLY A 207 13.92 -5.44 1.36
CA GLY A 207 13.30 -6.40 2.26
C GLY A 207 12.12 -7.11 1.60
N GLN A 208 10.99 -7.16 2.31
CA GLN A 208 9.78 -7.84 1.82
C GLN A 208 9.16 -7.15 0.59
N CYS A 209 9.53 -5.90 0.32
CA CYS A 209 9.01 -5.13 -0.82
C CYS A 209 9.91 -5.19 -2.07
N ALA A 210 11.00 -5.97 -2.04
CA ALA A 210 11.95 -6.05 -3.16
C ALA A 210 11.33 -6.50 -4.50
N GLY A 211 10.16 -7.15 -4.48
CA GLY A 211 9.46 -7.65 -5.66
C GLY A 211 8.28 -6.79 -6.15
N LEU A 212 8.02 -5.62 -5.56
CA LEU A 212 6.86 -4.77 -5.89
C LEU A 212 7.08 -3.83 -7.09
#